data_AF-A0A9N7RNL0-F1
#
_entry.id   AF-A0A9N7RNL0-F1
#
_cell.length_a   1.000
_cell.length_b   1.000
_cell.length_c   1.000
_cell.angle_alpha   90.00
_cell.angle_beta   90.00
_cell.angle_gamma   90.00
#
_symmetry.space_group_name_H-M   'P 1'
#
loop_
_entity.id
_entity.type
_entity.pdbx_description
1 polymer ?
#
loop_
_entity_poly.entity_id
_entity_poly.type
_entity_poly.pdbx_seq_one_letter_code
_entity_poly.pdbx_strand_id
1 'polypeptide(L)'
;MQNAPFFVTKLAVKTLPCVILFRKGVATDRVVGFQDLGGKDDFSTRTLEILLVKKGIIEENKREEEDDDYLEGQRRTVRSSVNHDSDSD
;
A
#
# COMPACT_ATOMS: atom_id res chain seq x y z
N MET A 1 -13.20 18.35 -7.30
CA MET A 1 -12.03 17.44 -7.29
C MET A 1 -11.67 17.13 -8.72
N GLN A 2 -10.45 17.48 -9.10
CA GLN A 2 -9.96 17.50 -10.47
C GLN A 2 -9.58 16.07 -10.88
N ASN A 3 -10.48 15.39 -11.60
CA ASN A 3 -10.20 14.08 -12.17
C ASN A 3 -9.09 14.27 -13.21
N ALA A 4 -7.93 13.65 -13.01
CA ALA A 4 -6.81 13.70 -13.93
C ALA A 4 -7.07 12.71 -15.09
N PRO A 5 -7.74 13.13 -16.19
CA PRO A 5 -8.29 12.21 -17.19
C PRO A 5 -7.15 11.53 -17.97
N PHE A 6 -6.02 12.23 -18.03
CA PHE A 6 -4.78 11.78 -18.62
C PHE A 6 -4.26 10.50 -17.96
N PHE A 7 -4.27 10.41 -16.63
CA PHE A 7 -3.78 9.23 -15.93
C PHE A 7 -4.74 8.05 -16.05
N VAL A 8 -6.06 8.29 -15.99
CA VAL A 8 -7.06 7.22 -16.17
C VAL A 8 -6.91 6.56 -17.54
N THR A 9 -6.77 7.39 -18.58
CA THR A 9 -6.64 6.91 -19.97
C THR A 9 -5.28 6.27 -20.21
N LYS A 10 -4.18 6.89 -19.77
CA LYS A 10 -2.83 6.41 -20.01
C LYS A 10 -2.44 5.19 -19.16
N LEU A 11 -2.99 5.06 -17.96
CA LEU A 11 -2.78 3.92 -17.06
C LEU A 11 -3.92 2.89 -17.13
N ALA A 12 -4.85 3.07 -18.08
CA ALA A 12 -6.02 2.21 -18.31
C ALA A 12 -6.71 1.78 -17.01
N VAL A 13 -6.93 2.71 -16.08
CA VAL A 13 -7.58 2.43 -14.78
C VAL A 13 -9.09 2.34 -15.04
N LYS A 14 -9.64 1.11 -15.09
CA LYS A 14 -11.07 0.87 -15.31
C LYS A 14 -11.87 0.68 -14.02
N THR A 15 -11.21 0.23 -12.95
CA THR A 15 -11.85 -0.12 -11.69
C THR A 15 -11.03 0.43 -10.53
N LEU A 16 -11.69 1.13 -9.61
CA LEU A 16 -11.12 1.54 -8.32
C LEU A 16 -11.56 0.54 -7.25
N PRO A 17 -10.72 0.26 -6.24
CA PRO A 17 -9.37 0.79 -6.01
C PRO A 17 -8.30 0.16 -6.92
N CYS A 18 -7.28 0.91 -7.34
CA CYS A 18 -6.14 0.40 -8.13
C CYS A 18 -4.83 0.98 -7.62
N VAL A 19 -3.84 0.13 -7.35
CA VAL A 19 -2.46 0.53 -7.05
C VAL A 19 -1.61 0.26 -8.28
N ILE A 20 -0.73 1.18 -8.64
CA ILE A 20 0.21 1.02 -9.76
C ILE A 20 1.62 1.16 -9.21
N LEU A 21 2.44 0.16 -9.49
CA LEU A 21 3.80 0.07 -9.04
C LEU A 21 4.70 0.61 -10.14
N PHE A 22 5.51 1.61 -9.81
CA PHE A 22 6.48 2.20 -10.74
C PHE A 22 7.89 1.89 -10.27
N ARG A 23 8.75 1.44 -11.19
CA ARG A 23 10.19 1.28 -10.96
C ARG A 23 10.96 2.03 -12.03
N LYS A 24 11.88 2.90 -11.63
CA LYS A 24 12.68 3.75 -12.55
C LYS A 24 11.81 4.54 -13.54
N GLY A 25 10.66 5.05 -13.09
CA GLY A 25 9.73 5.83 -13.92
C GLY A 25 8.84 5.02 -14.88
N VAL A 26 8.95 3.69 -14.88
CA VAL A 26 8.12 2.80 -15.71
C VAL A 26 7.11 2.07 -14.82
N ALA A 27 5.85 2.01 -15.25
CA ALA A 27 4.83 1.20 -14.58
C ALA A 27 5.16 -0.28 -14.81
N THR A 28 5.55 -0.98 -13.75
CA THR A 28 5.95 -2.39 -13.81
C THR A 28 4.81 -3.33 -13.50
N ASP A 29 3.88 -2.91 -12.63
CA ASP A 29 2.75 -3.75 -12.25
C ASP A 29 1.57 -2.93 -11.72
N ARG A 30 0.41 -3.56 -11.56
CA ARG A 30 -0.77 -2.98 -10.92
C ARG A 30 -1.55 -4.00 -10.11
N VAL A 31 -2.10 -3.54 -8.99
CA VAL A 31 -3.05 -4.30 -8.17
C VAL A 31 -4.42 -3.68 -8.37
N VAL A 32 -5.35 -4.42 -8.97
CA VAL A 32 -6.73 -3.96 -9.23
C VAL A 32 -7.67 -4.55 -8.19
N GLY A 33 -8.55 -3.72 -7.63
CA GLY A 33 -9.56 -4.13 -6.65
C GLY A 33 -8.99 -4.72 -5.36
N PHE A 34 -7.70 -4.48 -5.06
CA PHE A 34 -6.99 -5.14 -3.97
C PHE A 34 -7.12 -6.68 -3.96
N GLN A 35 -7.37 -7.31 -5.12
CA GLN A 35 -7.62 -8.76 -5.20
C GLN A 35 -6.46 -9.57 -4.61
N ASP A 36 -5.23 -9.15 -4.90
CA ASP A 36 -4.00 -9.77 -4.37
C ASP A 36 -3.76 -9.49 -2.87
N LEU A 37 -4.56 -8.60 -2.27
CA LEU A 37 -4.51 -8.20 -0.85
C LEU A 37 -5.79 -8.64 -0.09
N GLY A 38 -6.57 -9.55 -0.66
CA GLY A 38 -7.78 -10.10 -0.03
C GLY A 38 -9.08 -9.36 -0.39
N GLY A 39 -9.07 -8.53 -1.43
CA GLY A 39 -10.26 -7.84 -1.97
C GLY A 39 -10.81 -6.73 -1.08
N LYS A 40 -10.13 -6.43 0.03
CA LYS A 40 -10.44 -5.32 0.93
C LYS A 40 -9.26 -4.38 1.02
N ASP A 41 -9.52 -3.16 1.47
CA ASP A 41 -8.54 -2.11 1.64
C ASP A 41 -7.93 -2.04 3.06
N ASP A 42 -8.51 -2.80 3.98
CA ASP A 42 -8.01 -3.01 5.34
C ASP A 42 -7.05 -4.22 5.40
N PHE A 43 -5.91 -4.08 4.74
CA PHE A 43 -4.79 -5.02 4.80
C PHE A 43 -3.68 -4.47 5.70
N SER A 44 -2.90 -5.38 6.32
CA SER A 44 -1.76 -4.99 7.15
C SER A 44 -0.59 -4.54 6.29
N THR A 45 0.28 -3.71 6.86
CA THR A 45 1.54 -3.31 6.22
C THR A 45 2.37 -4.52 5.80
N ARG A 46 2.40 -5.58 6.62
CA ARG A 46 3.12 -6.83 6.33
C ARG A 46 2.61 -7.52 5.06
N THR A 47 1.30 -7.58 4.86
CA THR A 47 0.73 -8.17 3.62
C THR A 47 1.13 -7.37 2.39
N LEU A 48 1.13 -6.03 2.48
CA LEU A 48 1.58 -5.18 1.39
C LEU A 48 3.07 -5.35 1.11
N GLU A 49 3.90 -5.42 2.16
CA GLU A 49 5.35 -5.61 2.05
C GLU A 49 5.71 -6.91 1.33
N ILE A 50 5.12 -8.03 1.74
CA ILE A 50 5.30 -9.33 1.08
C ILE A 50 4.94 -9.24 -0.40
N LEU A 51 3.83 -8.55 -0.73
CA LEU A 51 3.44 -8.35 -2.12
C LEU A 51 4.48 -7.54 -2.88
N LEU A 52 4.96 -6.42 -2.34
CA LEU A 52 5.93 -5.55 -3.00
C LEU A 52 7.29 -6.23 -3.21
N VAL A 53 7.75 -7.03 -2.24
CA VAL A 53 8.95 -7.87 -2.37
C VAL A 53 8.76 -8.90 -3.46
N LYS A 54 7.64 -9.64 -3.46
CA LYS A 54 7.31 -10.63 -4.48
C LYS A 54 7.25 -10.03 -5.90
N LYS A 55 6.78 -8.78 -6.02
CA LYS A 55 6.76 -8.04 -7.29
C LYS A 55 8.11 -7.39 -7.64
N GLY A 56 9.13 -7.52 -6.79
CA GLY A 56 10.47 -6.98 -7.02
C GLY A 56 10.51 -5.45 -7.06
N ILE A 57 9.56 -4.79 -6.38
CA ILE A 57 9.47 -3.32 -6.29
C ILE A 57 10.37 -2.81 -5.17
N ILE A 58 10.37 -3.54 -4.05
CA ILE A 58 11.25 -3.29 -2.90
C ILE A 58 12.12 -4.53 -2.67
N GLU A 59 13.27 -4.32 -2.05
CA GLU A 59 14.17 -5.38 -1.62
C GLU A 59 13.84 -5.78 -0.19
N GLU A 60 13.94 -7.07 0.12
CA GLU A 60 13.75 -7.58 1.48
C GLU A 60 14.88 -7.09 2.37
N ASN A 61 14.54 -6.26 3.36
CA ASN A 61 15.50 -5.78 4.32
C ASN A 61 15.57 -6.79 5.46
N LYS A 62 16.66 -7.56 5.53
CA LYS A 62 16.95 -8.50 6.62
C LYS A 62 17.32 -7.78 7.92
N ARG A 63 16.57 -6.75 8.31
CA ARG A 63 16.70 -6.17 9.65
C ARG A 63 16.01 -7.14 10.60
N GLU A 64 16.75 -7.46 11.64
CA GLU A 64 16.55 -8.55 12.58
C GLU A 64 15.11 -8.58 13.09
N GLU A 65 14.59 -9.80 13.20
CA GLU A 65 13.24 -10.18 13.66
C GLU A 65 12.96 -9.80 15.13
N GLU A 66 13.75 -8.90 15.73
CA GLU A 66 13.77 -8.60 17.16
C GLU A 66 12.80 -7.46 17.58
N ASP A 67 12.25 -6.69 16.63
CA ASP A 67 11.34 -5.56 16.91
C ASP A 67 9.85 -5.83 16.58
N ASP A 68 9.50 -7.02 16.08
CA ASP A 68 8.13 -7.33 15.62
C ASP A 68 7.16 -7.66 16.78
N ASP A 69 7.66 -8.21 17.90
CA ASP A 69 6.81 -8.57 19.06
C ASP A 69 6.23 -7.34 19.78
N TYR A 70 6.88 -6.17 19.68
CA TYR A 70 6.37 -4.92 20.25
C TYR A 70 5.36 -4.20 19.36
N LEU A 71 5.32 -4.52 18.06
CA LEU A 71 4.43 -3.88 17.08
C LEU A 71 3.15 -4.68 16.82
N GLU A 72 3.08 -5.94 17.23
CA GLU A 72 1.88 -6.78 17.03
C GLU A 72 0.65 -6.26 17.81
N GLY A 73 0.87 -5.51 18.90
CA GLY A 73 -0.18 -4.78 19.62
C GLY A 73 -0.74 -3.56 18.88
N GLN A 74 0.01 -3.03 17.92
CA GLN A 74 -0.35 -1.85 17.13
C GLN A 74 -0.52 -2.27 15.67
N ARG A 75 -1.64 -2.95 15.33
CA ARG A 75 -1.96 -3.32 13.93
C ARG A 75 -2.02 -2.06 13.05
N ARG A 76 -0.88 -1.67 12.47
CA ARG A 76 -0.77 -0.56 11.53
C ARG A 76 -1.41 -1.02 10.22
N THR A 77 -2.64 -0.58 9.99
CA THR A 77 -3.34 -0.76 8.73
C THR A 77 -2.87 0.32 7.77
N VAL A 78 -2.85 0.02 6.47
CA VAL A 78 -2.33 0.96 5.46
C VAL A 78 -3.18 2.24 5.33
N ARG A 79 -4.34 2.30 6.00
CA ARG A 79 -5.26 3.45 6.01
C ARG A 79 -5.38 4.17 7.35
N SER A 80 -4.51 3.91 8.33
CA SER A 80 -4.59 4.58 9.62
C SER A 80 -4.08 6.03 9.56
N SER A 81 -4.87 6.95 9.00
CA SER A 81 -4.72 8.39 9.20
C SER A 81 -5.72 8.85 10.25
N VAL A 82 -5.37 8.69 11.53
CA VAL A 82 -6.00 9.46 12.61
C VAL A 82 -5.12 10.67 12.87
N ASN A 83 -5.60 11.85 12.48
CA ASN A 83 -5.04 13.11 12.96
C ASN A 83 -5.26 13.11 14.47
N HIS A 84 -4.20 12.96 15.26
CA HIS A 84 -4.25 13.24 16.70
C HIS A 84 -4.15 14.77 16.87
N ASP A 85 -5.17 15.49 16.43
CA ASP A 85 -5.50 16.78 17.03
C ASP A 85 -6.39 16.46 18.22
N SER A 86 -5.77 16.19 19.36
CA SER A 86 -6.45 16.29 20.66
C SER A 86 -5.70 17.31 21.50
N ASP A 87 -6.10 18.56 21.28
CA ASP A 87 -6.13 19.58 22.33
C ASP A 87 -7.02 19.07 23.47
N SER A 88 -6.47 18.93 24.67
CA SER A 88 -7.21 19.01 25.93
C SER A 88 -6.23 19.35 27.06
N ASP A 89 -6.36 20.61 27.52
CA ASP A 89 -5.89 21.28 28.75
C ASP A 89 -4.82 20.60 29.64
#